data_AF-A0A7R9UYS6-F1
#
_entry.id   AF-A0A7R9UYS6-F1
#
_cell.length_a   1.000
_cell.length_b   1.000
_cell.length_c   1.000
_cell.angle_alpha   90.00
_cell.angle_beta   90.00
_cell.angle_gamma   90.00
#
_symmetry.space_group_name_H-M   'P 1'
#
loop_
_entity.id
_entity.type
_entity.pdbx_description
1 polymer ?
#
loop_
_entity_poly.entity_id
_entity_poly.type
_entity_poly.pdbx_seq_one_letter_code
_entity_poly.pdbx_strand_id
1 'polypeptide(L)'
;GGARLGEAKHRSLNRESHAFAATLAAIKGAVRLLRAAGFVDAADGRHLVLPDTADAALVAHARAALKAAVAAVTQASLQAAASQREQDNAAAAERLAELKRLQRAHQAHRTVAEEAERLRILREVQAERFEKARREDPHNHC
;
A
#
# COMPACT_ATOMS: atom_id res chain seq x y z
N GLY A 1 33.28 -21.46 2.13
CA GLY A 1 32.95 -22.76 2.75
C GLY A 1 32.42 -23.69 1.69
N GLY A 2 33.25 -24.60 1.19
CA GLY A 2 32.87 -25.57 0.16
C GLY A 2 32.11 -26.73 0.80
N ALA A 3 30.77 -26.70 0.71
CA ALA A 3 29.98 -27.89 0.96
C ALA A 3 30.41 -28.95 -0.07
N ARG A 4 30.65 -30.17 0.40
CA ARG A 4 31.16 -31.31 -0.39
C ARG A 4 30.20 -31.60 -1.55
N LEU A 5 30.57 -31.14 -2.75
CA LEU A 5 29.77 -31.18 -3.99
C LEU A 5 29.55 -32.61 -4.56
N GLY A 6 29.72 -33.66 -3.77
CA GLY A 6 29.65 -35.05 -4.23
C GLY A 6 28.99 -36.04 -3.27
N GLU A 7 28.43 -35.61 -2.14
CA GLU A 7 27.72 -36.55 -1.27
C GLU A 7 26.35 -36.87 -1.88
N ALA A 8 26.12 -38.16 -2.21
CA ALA A 8 24.90 -38.67 -2.85
C ALA A 8 23.60 -38.22 -2.16
N LYS A 9 23.65 -37.96 -0.84
CA LYS A 9 22.53 -37.45 -0.05
C LYS A 9 22.01 -36.07 -0.49
N HIS A 10 22.83 -35.28 -1.18
CA HIS A 10 22.45 -33.94 -1.66
C HIS A 10 21.90 -33.96 -3.10
N ARG A 11 21.92 -35.12 -3.77
CA ARG A 11 21.38 -35.30 -5.12
C ARG A 11 19.93 -35.80 -5.12
N SER A 12 19.36 -36.16 -3.97
CA SER A 12 17.98 -36.59 -3.85
C SER A 12 17.13 -35.63 -3.03
N LEU A 13 15.88 -35.46 -3.45
CA LEU A 13 14.86 -34.68 -2.77
C LEU A 13 13.69 -35.59 -2.45
N ASN A 14 13.36 -35.74 -1.16
CA ASN A 14 12.19 -36.49 -0.73
C ASN A 14 10.93 -35.63 -0.90
N ARG A 15 9.99 -36.10 -1.73
CA ARG A 15 8.71 -35.42 -2.03
C ARG A 15 7.75 -35.40 -0.84
N GLU A 16 7.87 -36.37 0.06
CA GLU A 16 7.08 -36.47 1.30
C GLU A 16 7.63 -35.57 2.42
N SER A 17 8.82 -34.99 2.23
CA SER A 17 9.37 -34.08 3.24
C SER A 17 8.49 -32.85 3.39
N HIS A 18 8.30 -32.41 4.65
CA HIS A 18 7.54 -31.21 4.94
C HIS A 18 8.06 -30.00 4.17
N ALA A 19 9.39 -29.86 4.06
CA ALA A 19 10.00 -28.78 3.28
C ALA A 19 9.58 -28.84 1.80
N PHE A 20 9.60 -30.02 1.17
CA PHE A 20 9.16 -30.16 -0.20
C PHE A 20 7.66 -29.85 -0.35
N ALA A 21 6.82 -30.43 0.50
CA ALA A 21 5.36 -30.25 0.42
C ALA A 21 4.95 -28.78 0.65
N ALA A 22 5.50 -28.14 1.69
CA ALA A 22 5.13 -26.77 2.07
C ALA A 22 5.68 -25.71 1.11
N THR A 23 6.85 -25.95 0.51
CA THR A 23 7.52 -24.92 -0.30
C THR A 23 7.52 -25.24 -1.79
N LEU A 24 7.95 -26.43 -2.20
CA LEU A 24 8.14 -26.75 -3.62
C LEU A 24 6.85 -27.25 -4.27
N ALA A 25 6.10 -28.12 -3.62
CA ALA A 25 4.87 -28.68 -4.18
C ALA A 25 3.76 -27.63 -4.34
N ALA A 26 3.69 -26.66 -3.41
CA ALA A 26 2.74 -25.55 -3.46
C ALA A 26 3.04 -24.55 -4.61
N ILE A 27 4.27 -24.50 -5.10
CA ILE A 27 4.67 -23.56 -6.17
C ILE A 27 4.41 -24.20 -7.53
N LYS A 28 3.46 -23.60 -8.28
CA LYS A 28 3.13 -24.01 -9.64
C LYS A 28 4.39 -24.00 -10.52
N GLY A 29 4.76 -25.17 -11.02
CA GLY A 29 5.88 -25.33 -11.96
C GLY A 29 7.26 -25.57 -11.33
N ALA A 30 7.39 -25.57 -9.99
CA ALA A 30 8.67 -25.85 -9.33
C ALA A 30 9.22 -27.24 -9.69
N VAL A 31 8.37 -28.28 -9.68
CA VAL A 31 8.76 -29.63 -10.10
C VAL A 31 9.15 -29.68 -11.58
N ARG A 32 8.48 -28.89 -12.43
CA ARG A 32 8.82 -28.80 -13.86
C ARG A 32 10.19 -28.15 -14.07
N LEU A 33 10.54 -27.14 -13.27
CA LEU A 33 11.86 -26.52 -13.28
C LEU A 33 12.94 -27.50 -12.81
N LEU A 34 12.68 -28.28 -11.74
CA LEU A 34 13.62 -29.32 -11.29
C LEU A 34 13.86 -30.36 -12.38
N ARG A 35 12.81 -30.81 -13.06
CA ARG A 35 12.95 -31.73 -14.20
C ARG A 35 13.72 -31.11 -15.36
N ALA A 36 13.47 -29.84 -15.69
CA ALA A 36 14.23 -29.12 -16.71
C ALA A 36 15.71 -28.93 -16.34
N ALA A 37 16.03 -28.89 -15.04
CA ALA A 37 17.40 -28.87 -14.54
C ALA A 37 18.07 -30.25 -14.53
N GLY A 38 17.35 -31.33 -14.88
CA GLY A 38 17.89 -32.69 -14.97
C GLY A 38 17.52 -33.63 -13.82
N PHE A 39 16.62 -33.24 -12.90
CA PHE A 39 16.10 -34.17 -11.90
C PHE A 39 15.12 -35.17 -12.53
N VAL A 40 15.23 -36.43 -12.15
CA VAL A 40 14.36 -37.53 -12.57
C VAL A 40 13.61 -38.12 -11.39
N ASP A 41 12.43 -38.68 -11.63
CA ASP A 41 11.72 -39.45 -10.61
C ASP A 41 12.48 -40.77 -10.36
N ALA A 42 12.76 -41.07 -9.09
CA ALA A 42 13.30 -42.37 -8.72
C ALA A 42 12.24 -43.47 -8.91
N ALA A 43 12.69 -44.74 -8.96
CA ALA A 43 11.81 -45.88 -9.16
C ALA A 43 10.71 -46.02 -8.08
N ASP A 44 10.94 -45.46 -6.89
CA ASP A 44 9.97 -45.45 -5.80
C ASP A 44 8.87 -44.37 -5.96
N GLY A 45 9.03 -43.44 -6.90
CA GLY A 45 8.14 -42.30 -7.11
C GLY A 45 8.14 -41.25 -5.96
N ARG A 46 8.90 -41.48 -4.89
CA ARG A 46 8.96 -40.63 -3.70
C ARG A 46 10.11 -39.65 -3.74
N HIS A 47 11.16 -39.97 -4.49
CA HIS A 47 12.34 -39.12 -4.61
C HIS A 47 12.48 -38.51 -6.01
N LEU A 48 12.91 -37.25 -6.05
CA LEU A 48 13.50 -36.65 -7.24
C LEU A 48 15.02 -36.70 -7.09
N VAL A 49 15.70 -37.31 -8.05
CA VAL A 49 17.15 -37.54 -8.01
C VAL A 49 17.82 -36.86 -9.17
N LEU A 50 18.96 -36.22 -8.93
CA LEU A 50 19.84 -35.68 -9.95
C LEU A 50 20.88 -36.74 -10.31
N PRO A 51 20.82 -37.37 -11.50
CA PRO A 51 21.77 -38.42 -11.91
C PRO A 51 23.20 -37.89 -11.92
N ASP A 52 24.21 -38.76 -11.72
CA ASP A 52 25.62 -38.36 -11.82
C ASP A 52 26.01 -37.88 -13.22
N THR A 53 25.25 -38.29 -14.24
CA THR A 53 25.38 -37.86 -15.64
C THR A 53 24.72 -36.52 -15.95
N ALA A 54 24.09 -35.87 -14.96
CA ALA A 54 23.42 -34.58 -15.17
C ALA A 54 24.41 -33.48 -15.57
N ASP A 55 24.03 -32.68 -16.56
CA ASP A 55 24.83 -31.56 -17.04
C ASP A 55 24.90 -30.45 -15.98
N ALA A 56 26.08 -30.25 -15.40
CA ALA A 56 26.34 -29.22 -14.41
C ALA A 56 26.09 -27.80 -14.95
N ALA A 57 26.31 -27.57 -16.25
CA ALA A 57 26.04 -26.28 -16.88
C ALA A 57 24.54 -25.97 -16.92
N LEU A 58 23.72 -26.99 -17.23
CA LEU A 58 22.26 -26.87 -17.22
C LEU A 58 21.71 -26.59 -15.81
N VAL A 59 22.23 -27.27 -14.78
CA VAL A 59 21.87 -27.03 -13.38
C VAL A 59 22.24 -25.60 -12.95
N ALA A 60 23.45 -25.15 -13.30
CA ALA A 60 23.89 -23.78 -13.03
C ALA A 60 23.01 -22.74 -13.74
N HIS A 61 22.65 -23.00 -15.00
CA HIS A 61 21.75 -22.15 -15.77
C HIS A 61 20.35 -22.06 -15.16
N ALA A 62 19.76 -23.20 -14.79
CA ALA A 62 18.45 -23.24 -14.14
C ALA A 62 18.45 -22.47 -12.80
N ARG A 63 19.53 -22.59 -12.02
CA ARG A 63 19.72 -21.80 -10.78
C ARG A 63 19.81 -20.30 -11.06
N ALA A 64 20.58 -19.90 -12.08
CA ALA A 64 20.72 -18.50 -12.45
C ALA A 64 19.39 -17.90 -12.94
N ALA A 65 18.66 -18.64 -13.78
CA ALA A 65 17.34 -18.26 -14.27
C ALA A 65 16.34 -18.10 -13.12
N LEU A 66 16.32 -19.02 -12.16
CA LEU A 66 15.45 -18.92 -10.97
C LEU A 66 15.79 -17.69 -10.14
N LYS A 67 17.09 -17.42 -9.91
CA LYS A 67 17.52 -16.24 -9.15
C LYS A 67 17.11 -14.94 -9.84
N ALA A 68 17.26 -14.87 -11.16
CA ALA A 68 16.84 -13.73 -11.96
C ALA A 68 15.31 -13.54 -11.91
N ALA A 69 14.53 -14.62 -12.03
CA ALA A 69 13.08 -14.57 -11.94
C ALA A 69 12.59 -14.07 -10.57
N VAL A 70 13.18 -14.56 -9.48
CA VAL A 70 12.85 -14.08 -8.13
C VAL A 70 13.17 -12.61 -7.99
N ALA A 71 14.35 -12.16 -8.44
CA ALA A 71 14.73 -10.75 -8.40
C ALA A 71 13.75 -9.86 -9.18
N ALA A 72 13.33 -10.29 -10.37
CA ALA A 72 12.36 -9.56 -11.19
C ALA A 72 11.00 -9.44 -10.49
N VAL A 73 10.50 -10.52 -9.88
CA VAL A 73 9.23 -10.49 -9.13
C VAL A 73 9.33 -9.57 -7.91
N THR A 74 10.43 -9.63 -7.16
CA THR A 74 10.66 -8.73 -6.02
C THR A 74 10.71 -7.27 -6.45
N GLN A 75 11.39 -6.97 -7.56
CA GLN A 75 11.44 -5.61 -8.09
C GLN A 75 10.05 -5.12 -8.52
N ALA A 76 9.28 -5.95 -9.22
CA ALA A 76 7.93 -5.62 -9.66
C ALA A 76 6.99 -5.36 -8.47
N SER A 77 7.08 -6.16 -7.39
CA SER A 77 6.26 -5.94 -6.20
C SER A 77 6.63 -4.65 -5.46
N LEU A 78 7.92 -4.32 -5.38
CA LEU A 78 8.39 -3.06 -4.81
C LEU A 78 7.90 -1.85 -5.63
N GLN A 79 7.96 -1.93 -6.96
CA GLN A 79 7.46 -0.89 -7.85
C GLN A 79 5.94 -0.71 -7.73
N ALA A 80 5.18 -1.81 -7.68
CA ALA A 80 3.74 -1.76 -7.47
C ALA A 80 3.38 -1.11 -6.13
N ALA A 81 4.11 -1.47 -5.05
CA ALA A 81 3.90 -0.86 -3.74
C ALA A 81 4.24 0.64 -3.72
N ALA A 82 5.30 1.07 -4.42
CA ALA A 82 5.65 2.48 -4.55
C ALA A 82 4.58 3.26 -5.32
N SER A 83 4.13 2.72 -6.46
CA SER A 83 3.08 3.33 -7.27
C SER A 83 1.76 3.47 -6.50
N GLN A 84 1.40 2.47 -5.68
CA GLN A 84 0.20 2.56 -4.85
C GLN A 84 0.30 3.68 -3.82
N ARG A 85 1.47 3.83 -3.16
CA ARG A 85 1.70 4.92 -2.20
C ARG A 85 1.59 6.31 -2.85
N GLU A 86 2.09 6.46 -4.08
CA GLU A 86 1.97 7.71 -4.82
C GLU A 86 0.51 8.05 -5.12
N GLN A 87 -0.29 7.07 -5.54
CA GLN A 87 -1.73 7.23 -5.79
C GLN A 87 -2.49 7.58 -4.50
N ASP A 88 -2.20 6.89 -3.39
CA ASP A 88 -2.84 7.14 -2.09
C ASP A 88 -2.50 8.55 -1.58
N ASN A 89 -1.24 8.98 -1.74
CA ASN A 89 -0.80 10.33 -1.37
C ASN A 89 -1.48 11.41 -2.22
N ALA A 90 -1.61 11.19 -3.53
CA ALA A 90 -2.32 12.11 -4.42
C ALA A 90 -3.80 12.24 -4.02
N ALA A 91 -4.49 11.11 -3.79
CA ALA A 91 -5.88 11.11 -3.36
C ALA A 91 -6.06 11.77 -1.97
N ALA A 92 -5.14 11.57 -1.04
CA ALA A 92 -5.15 12.24 0.25
C ALA A 92 -4.93 13.76 0.12
N ALA A 93 -4.04 14.19 -0.78
CA ALA A 93 -3.81 15.60 -1.06
C ALA A 93 -5.05 16.29 -1.65
N GLU A 94 -5.74 15.64 -2.58
CA GLU A 94 -7.01 16.11 -3.14
C GLU A 94 -8.09 16.26 -2.06
N ARG A 95 -8.25 15.23 -1.21
CA ARG A 95 -9.20 15.29 -0.08
C ARG A 95 -8.86 16.42 0.89
N LEU A 96 -7.58 16.61 1.19
CA LEU A 96 -7.14 17.71 2.06
C LEU A 96 -7.42 19.07 1.43
N ALA A 97 -7.23 19.22 0.12
CA ALA A 97 -7.55 20.44 -0.60
C ALA A 97 -9.05 20.76 -0.54
N GLU A 98 -9.92 19.76 -0.73
CA GLU A 98 -11.37 19.95 -0.65
C GLU A 98 -11.82 20.30 0.77
N LEU A 99 -11.29 19.61 1.79
CA LEU A 99 -11.59 19.94 3.19
C LEU A 99 -11.16 21.38 3.54
N LYS A 100 -9.99 21.82 3.06
CA LYS A 100 -9.55 23.22 3.23
C LYS A 100 -10.48 24.20 2.52
N ARG A 101 -10.98 23.86 1.33
CA ARG A 101 -11.94 24.69 0.60
C ARG A 101 -13.26 24.83 1.37
N LEU A 102 -13.82 23.71 1.82
CA LEU A 102 -15.04 23.69 2.63
C LEU A 102 -14.85 24.45 3.95
N GLN A 103 -13.72 24.27 4.63
CA GLN A 103 -13.40 25.01 5.85
C GLN A 103 -13.40 26.53 5.61
N ARG A 104 -12.75 27.00 4.53
CA ARG A 104 -12.73 28.44 4.19
C ARG A 104 -14.13 28.96 3.88
N ALA A 105 -14.93 28.21 3.14
CA ALA A 105 -16.31 28.59 2.84
C ALA A 105 -17.14 28.72 4.12
N HIS A 106 -17.05 27.74 5.04
CA HIS A 106 -17.75 27.81 6.32
C HIS A 106 -17.28 28.96 7.21
N GLN A 107 -15.97 29.23 7.26
CA GLN A 107 -15.43 30.38 8.00
C GLN A 107 -15.96 31.70 7.42
N ALA A 108 -15.96 31.87 6.11
CA ALA A 108 -16.50 33.08 5.46
C ALA A 108 -18.00 33.28 5.75
N HIS A 109 -18.79 32.21 5.77
CA HIS A 109 -20.21 32.30 6.14
C HIS A 109 -20.43 32.70 7.60
N ARG A 110 -19.59 32.18 8.53
CA ARG A 110 -19.66 32.57 9.94
C ARG A 110 -19.33 34.04 10.13
N THR A 111 -18.26 34.54 9.51
CA THR A 111 -17.88 35.96 9.64
C THR A 111 -18.96 36.89 9.08
N VAL A 112 -19.59 36.55 7.95
CA VAL A 112 -20.71 37.35 7.40
C VAL A 112 -21.91 37.35 8.33
N ALA A 113 -22.27 36.19 8.92
CA ALA A 113 -23.38 36.10 9.87
C ALA A 113 -23.09 36.88 11.17
N GLU A 114 -21.86 36.80 11.68
CA GLU A 114 -21.40 37.52 12.86
C GLU A 114 -21.39 39.04 12.64
N GLU A 115 -20.95 39.51 11.47
CA GLU A 115 -20.99 40.93 11.10
C GLU A 115 -22.42 41.45 10.93
N ALA A 116 -23.31 40.66 10.31
CA ALA A 116 -24.72 41.00 10.17
C ALA A 116 -25.41 41.12 11.54
N GLU A 117 -25.13 40.20 12.45
CA GLU A 117 -25.68 40.22 13.81
C GLU A 117 -25.14 41.42 14.61
N ARG A 118 -23.84 41.72 14.50
CA ARG A 118 -23.25 42.92 15.11
C ARG A 118 -23.92 44.20 14.62
N LEU A 119 -24.21 44.31 13.32
CA LEU A 119 -24.92 45.45 12.75
C LEU A 119 -26.37 45.54 13.23
N ARG A 120 -27.07 44.40 13.38
CA ARG A 120 -28.42 44.34 13.94
C ARG A 120 -28.45 44.91 15.37
N ILE A 121 -27.58 44.41 16.24
CA ILE A 121 -27.46 44.87 17.63
C ILE A 121 -27.15 46.37 17.69
N LEU A 122 -26.22 46.86 16.85
CA LEU A 122 -25.90 48.29 16.82
C LEU A 122 -27.10 49.16 16.42
N ARG A 123 -27.92 48.71 15.46
CA ARG A 123 -29.14 49.41 15.06
C ARG A 123 -30.18 49.44 16.18
N GLU A 124 -30.38 48.32 16.87
CA GLU A 124 -31.29 48.22 18.01
C GLU A 124 -30.86 49.18 19.14
N VAL A 125 -29.58 49.18 19.51
CA VAL A 125 -29.03 50.10 20.53
C VAL A 125 -29.17 51.57 20.11
N GLN A 126 -28.98 51.89 18.82
CA GLN A 126 -29.17 53.26 18.34
C GLN A 126 -30.64 53.69 18.39
N ALA A 127 -31.57 52.80 18.04
CA ALA A 127 -33.00 53.06 18.13
C ALA A 127 -33.45 53.28 19.58
N GLU A 128 -32.98 52.44 20.51
CA GLU A 128 -33.26 52.60 21.94
C GLU A 128 -32.70 53.91 22.50
N ARG A 129 -31.48 54.29 22.12
CA ARG A 129 -30.88 55.58 22.50
C ARG A 129 -31.68 56.76 21.96
N PHE A 130 -32.13 56.68 20.72
CA PHE A 130 -32.96 57.72 20.11
C PHE A 130 -34.33 57.81 20.81
N GLU A 131 -34.99 56.69 21.08
CA GLU A 131 -36.26 56.69 21.83
C GLU A 131 -36.10 57.21 23.25
N LYS A 132 -35.00 56.87 23.93
CA LYS A 132 -34.71 57.37 25.27
C LYS A 132 -34.50 58.88 25.26
N ALA A 133 -33.67 59.39 24.34
CA ALA A 133 -33.48 60.83 24.16
C ALA A 133 -34.80 61.53 23.81
N ARG A 134 -35.63 60.91 22.98
CA ARG A 134 -36.96 61.39 22.61
C ARG A 134 -37.89 61.54 23.84
N ARG A 135 -37.84 60.58 24.78
CA ARG A 135 -38.65 60.59 26.02
C ARG A 135 -38.13 61.57 27.06
N GLU A 136 -36.82 61.81 27.08
CA GLU A 136 -36.14 62.73 28.00
C GLU A 136 -36.17 64.18 27.51
N ASP A 137 -36.57 64.43 26.26
CA ASP A 137 -36.73 65.77 25.69
C ASP A 137 -37.98 66.47 26.28
N PRO A 138 -37.80 67.52 27.11
CA PRO A 138 -38.91 68.24 27.76
C PRO A 138 -39.76 69.06 26.79
N HIS A 139 -39.39 69.16 25.51
CA HIS A 139 -40.18 69.80 24.47
C HIS A 139 -40.98 68.83 23.61
N ASN A 140 -40.86 67.52 23.87
CA ASN A 140 -41.56 66.49 23.13
C ASN A 140 -42.88 66.09 23.80
N HIS A 141 -43.74 67.07 23.98
CA HIS A 141 -45.12 66.87 24.40
C HIS A 141 -46.02 66.94 23.16
N CYS A 142 -46.59 65.81 22.76
CA CYS A 142 -47.86 65.82 22.06
C CYS A 142 -48.96 66.17 23.06
#